data_AF-A0A2G5IPA2-F1
#
_entry.id   AF-A0A2G5IPA2-F1
#
_cell.length_a   1.000
_cell.length_b   1.000
_cell.length_c   1.000
_cell.angle_alpha   90.00
_cell.angle_beta   90.00
_cell.angle_gamma   90.00
#
_symmetry.space_group_name_H-M   'P 1'
#
loop_
_entity.id
_entity.type
_entity.pdbx_description
1 polymer ?
#
loop_
_entity_poly.entity_id
_entity_poly.type
_entity_poly.pdbx_seq_one_letter_code
_entity_poly.pdbx_strand_id
1 'polypeptide(L)'
;MAAYEASQTPQSPSRSGQPQTPPAPLTPAWLKAHFDPLPFPARMSALARYARTLTPHAYASLHGALDAGDPDERHRALFLAVARRDLGRVTEALTDPLLGRRARSAALRLPIPEHALEPLALSDIRATRHDTYRLLRRSRRRTLAAQLLPQVYERHGAQEAARLLGACPAETAEAWLPRLDVPFGALNSLARTAPRAVAEHLAARREERARQDAYRFTRRYRAVASVAAQRDAHAALVLLERAPDLLTPPGVLAALRLPAESLAVLRTARPHLDGWPEEHPIPAGPLPSSQRRALAELPVEDLVALAERCPSSASRDRTPGRREVSPDGLLRLLPPAERRSIVESRTVGRGRTRGAALTMLAALDPADRVNLLAPWLERHGRPSWSTARLAAALPLAQGEPLLHGTRPWPAYAGVTTQRTGGNGCSRCARRRRNGFSPWSTRPRMSAVPLCGPLCSPRHGHCAATKLPLPDCSR
;
A
#
# COMPACT_ATOMS: atom_id res chain seq x y z
N MET A 1 22.54 11.28 -48.08
CA MET A 1 23.85 10.59 -48.00
C MET A 1 24.28 10.48 -46.54
N ALA A 2 23.99 9.36 -45.90
CA ALA A 2 24.61 8.94 -44.64
C ALA A 2 24.47 7.42 -44.58
N ALA A 3 25.53 6.72 -44.98
CA ALA A 3 25.62 5.27 -44.98
C ALA A 3 25.77 4.78 -43.52
N TYR A 4 24.86 3.93 -43.08
CA TYR A 4 24.92 3.29 -41.76
C TYR A 4 25.62 1.94 -41.95
N GLU A 5 26.90 1.89 -41.58
CA GLU A 5 27.71 0.67 -41.56
C GLU A 5 27.14 -0.33 -40.56
N ALA A 6 26.71 -1.48 -41.08
CA ALA A 6 26.31 -2.64 -40.32
C ALA A 6 27.53 -3.21 -39.58
N SER A 7 27.59 -2.95 -38.28
CA SER A 7 28.57 -3.56 -37.38
C SER A 7 28.31 -5.07 -37.28
N GLN A 8 29.35 -5.81 -37.63
CA GLN A 8 29.48 -7.26 -37.59
C GLN A 8 29.05 -7.83 -36.24
N THR A 9 28.03 -8.69 -36.24
CA THR A 9 27.74 -9.60 -35.13
C THR A 9 28.86 -10.63 -35.00
N PRO A 10 29.50 -10.78 -33.83
CA PRO A 10 30.48 -11.85 -33.62
C PRO A 10 29.80 -13.21 -33.79
N GLN A 11 30.40 -14.01 -34.67
CA GLN A 11 29.99 -15.37 -35.00
C GLN A 11 29.88 -16.22 -33.73
N SER A 12 28.71 -16.86 -33.57
CA SER A 12 28.46 -17.83 -32.53
C SER A 12 29.35 -19.05 -32.78
N PRO A 13 30.21 -19.47 -31.84
CA PRO A 13 31.00 -20.68 -32.01
C PRO A 13 30.08 -21.91 -32.10
N SER A 14 30.37 -22.70 -33.11
CA SER A 14 29.68 -23.92 -33.51
C SER A 14 29.44 -24.87 -32.35
N ARG A 15 28.19 -25.32 -32.28
CA ARG A 15 27.59 -26.21 -31.28
C ARG A 15 28.01 -27.66 -31.56
N SER A 16 29.29 -28.01 -31.43
CA SER A 16 29.75 -29.40 -31.45
C SER A 16 29.42 -30.05 -30.10
N GLY A 17 28.28 -30.74 -30.05
CA GLY A 17 27.76 -31.44 -28.88
C GLY A 17 28.51 -32.73 -28.59
N GLN A 18 29.71 -32.63 -28.02
CA GLN A 18 30.19 -33.70 -27.15
C GLN A 18 29.69 -33.43 -25.73
N PRO A 19 29.02 -34.39 -25.06
CA PRO A 19 28.70 -34.28 -23.65
C PRO A 19 30.03 -34.24 -22.89
N GLN A 20 30.48 -33.04 -22.53
CA GLN A 20 31.63 -32.89 -21.65
C GLN A 20 31.28 -33.61 -20.34
N THR A 21 31.93 -34.74 -20.12
CA THR A 21 31.92 -35.46 -18.86
C THR A 21 32.24 -34.42 -17.77
N PRO A 22 31.37 -34.22 -16.77
CA PRO A 22 31.58 -33.17 -15.79
C PRO A 22 32.94 -33.37 -15.14
N PRO A 23 33.81 -32.33 -15.14
CA PRO A 23 35.17 -32.48 -14.65
C PRO A 23 35.14 -32.84 -13.17
N ALA A 24 35.77 -33.97 -12.82
CA ALA A 24 36.19 -34.23 -11.45
C ALA A 24 37.26 -33.18 -11.09
N PRO A 25 37.13 -32.48 -9.94
CA PRO A 25 36.75 -33.02 -8.64
C PRO A 25 35.49 -32.40 -7.99
N LEU A 26 34.72 -33.24 -7.30
CA LEU A 26 33.51 -32.91 -6.53
C LEU A 26 33.84 -32.47 -5.10
N THR A 27 34.82 -31.59 -4.92
CA THR A 27 35.24 -31.14 -3.57
C THR A 27 34.82 -29.70 -3.28
N PRO A 28 34.58 -29.34 -2.00
CA PRO A 28 34.32 -27.95 -1.60
C PRO A 28 35.43 -26.98 -2.03
N ALA A 29 36.70 -27.40 -1.95
CA ALA A 29 37.85 -26.61 -2.37
C ALA A 29 37.83 -26.30 -3.88
N TRP A 30 37.45 -27.27 -4.71
CA TRP A 30 37.31 -27.04 -6.15
C TRP A 30 36.19 -26.04 -6.46
N LEU A 31 35.03 -26.15 -5.80
CA LEU A 31 33.95 -25.17 -5.96
C LEU A 31 34.42 -23.75 -5.61
N LYS A 32 35.16 -23.60 -4.49
CA LYS A 32 35.76 -22.31 -4.09
C LYS A 32 36.66 -21.78 -5.21
N ALA A 33 37.65 -22.55 -5.63
CA ALA A 33 38.60 -22.14 -6.66
C ALA A 33 37.94 -21.79 -8.00
N HIS A 34 36.92 -22.56 -8.43
CA HIS A 34 36.31 -22.41 -9.74
C HIS A 34 35.27 -21.28 -9.80
N PHE A 35 34.48 -21.07 -8.74
CA PHE A 35 33.36 -20.14 -8.77
C PHE A 35 33.57 -18.85 -7.98
N ASP A 36 34.45 -18.81 -6.97
CA ASP A 36 34.68 -17.59 -6.17
C ASP A 36 35.34 -16.42 -6.92
N PRO A 37 36.14 -16.62 -8.00
CA PRO A 37 36.60 -15.49 -8.82
C PRO A 37 35.49 -14.74 -9.56
N LEU A 38 34.30 -15.32 -9.71
CA LEU A 38 33.19 -14.69 -10.44
C LEU A 38 32.47 -13.62 -9.59
N PRO A 39 31.99 -12.51 -10.20
CA PRO A 39 31.11 -11.57 -9.51
C PRO A 39 29.86 -12.24 -8.95
N PHE A 40 29.37 -11.76 -7.80
CA PHE A 40 28.31 -12.44 -7.03
C PHE A 40 27.11 -12.95 -7.88
N PRO A 41 26.46 -12.15 -8.75
CA PRO A 41 25.33 -12.64 -9.54
C PRO A 41 25.71 -13.75 -10.54
N ALA A 42 26.90 -13.66 -11.13
CA ALA A 42 27.41 -14.67 -12.06
C ALA A 42 27.77 -15.96 -11.31
N ARG A 43 28.42 -15.84 -10.15
CA ARG A 43 28.74 -16.97 -9.26
C ARG A 43 27.49 -17.77 -8.88
N MET A 44 26.44 -17.11 -8.38
CA MET A 44 25.20 -17.81 -7.98
C MET A 44 24.54 -18.50 -9.18
N SER A 45 24.53 -17.86 -10.35
CA SER A 45 23.95 -18.42 -11.57
C SER A 45 24.73 -19.65 -12.07
N ALA A 46 26.06 -19.59 -12.02
CA ALA A 46 26.95 -20.66 -12.42
C ALA A 46 26.85 -21.86 -11.46
N LEU A 47 26.87 -21.62 -10.15
CA LEU A 47 26.64 -22.65 -9.13
C LEU A 47 25.28 -23.33 -9.30
N ALA A 48 24.21 -22.57 -9.56
CA ALA A 48 22.88 -23.15 -9.76
C ALA A 48 22.81 -24.02 -11.02
N ARG A 49 23.50 -23.61 -12.10
CA ARG A 49 23.60 -24.41 -13.33
C ARG A 49 24.38 -25.69 -13.08
N TYR A 50 25.54 -25.59 -12.45
CA TYR A 50 26.38 -26.72 -12.07
C TYR A 50 25.63 -27.71 -11.19
N ALA A 51 24.93 -27.22 -10.16
CA ALA A 51 24.09 -28.05 -9.29
C ALA A 51 23.11 -28.91 -10.09
N ARG A 52 22.46 -28.35 -11.12
CA ARG A 52 21.47 -29.05 -11.95
C ARG A 52 22.10 -30.06 -12.92
N THR A 53 23.37 -29.91 -13.29
CA THR A 53 24.07 -30.84 -14.20
C THR A 53 24.68 -32.03 -13.47
N LEU A 54 24.83 -31.99 -12.14
CA LEU A 54 25.37 -33.10 -11.36
C LEU A 54 24.46 -34.35 -11.43
N THR A 55 25.08 -35.52 -11.51
CA THR A 55 24.39 -36.80 -11.32
C THR A 55 23.91 -36.92 -9.86
N PRO A 56 22.87 -37.73 -9.57
CA PRO A 56 22.37 -37.89 -8.20
C PRO A 56 23.45 -38.29 -7.19
N HIS A 57 24.34 -39.23 -7.56
CA HIS A 57 25.44 -39.68 -6.70
C HIS A 57 26.48 -38.57 -6.49
N ALA A 58 26.92 -37.89 -7.56
CA ALA A 58 27.88 -36.79 -7.46
C ALA A 58 27.35 -35.63 -6.61
N TYR A 59 26.05 -35.31 -6.76
CA TYR A 59 25.39 -34.33 -5.92
C TYR A 59 25.33 -34.76 -4.46
N ALA A 60 24.94 -36.00 -4.17
CA ALA A 60 24.88 -36.51 -2.80
C ALA A 60 26.25 -36.46 -2.10
N SER A 61 27.31 -36.89 -2.79
CA SER A 61 28.68 -36.84 -2.25
C SER A 61 29.16 -35.41 -2.00
N LEU A 62 28.99 -34.51 -2.96
CA LEU A 62 29.38 -33.10 -2.81
C LEU A 62 28.57 -32.40 -1.72
N HIS A 63 27.25 -32.66 -1.66
CA HIS A 63 26.39 -32.08 -0.64
C HIS A 63 26.79 -32.57 0.76
N GLY A 64 27.09 -33.86 0.94
CA GLY A 64 27.60 -34.40 2.19
C GLY A 64 28.92 -33.73 2.63
N ALA A 65 29.85 -33.55 1.69
CA ALA A 65 31.11 -32.85 1.97
C ALA A 65 30.91 -31.38 2.37
N LEU A 66 29.97 -30.67 1.74
CA LEU A 66 29.65 -29.28 2.07
C LEU A 66 28.89 -29.14 3.40
N ASP A 67 28.04 -30.11 3.74
CA ASP A 67 27.24 -30.07 4.97
C ASP A 67 28.07 -30.34 6.23
N ALA A 68 29.14 -31.15 6.10
CA ALA A 68 30.15 -31.36 7.14
C ALA A 68 31.16 -30.20 7.28
N GLY A 69 31.06 -29.19 6.40
CA GLY A 69 32.02 -28.10 6.28
C GLY A 69 31.77 -26.89 7.19
N ASP A 70 32.43 -25.79 6.84
CA ASP A 70 32.26 -24.50 7.51
C ASP A 70 30.85 -23.89 7.28
N PRO A 71 30.42 -22.86 8.03
CA PRO A 71 29.10 -22.24 7.82
C PRO A 71 28.82 -21.74 6.39
N ASP A 72 29.85 -21.29 5.65
CA ASP A 72 29.70 -20.85 4.27
C ASP A 72 29.53 -22.03 3.31
N GLU A 73 30.20 -23.14 3.56
CA GLU A 73 30.01 -24.41 2.85
C GLU A 73 28.61 -24.98 3.07
N ARG A 74 28.12 -24.97 4.31
CA ARG A 74 26.74 -25.38 4.63
C ARG A 74 25.70 -24.49 3.95
N HIS A 75 25.93 -23.17 3.90
CA HIS A 75 25.11 -22.26 3.13
C HIS A 75 25.11 -22.57 1.63
N ARG A 76 26.26 -22.97 1.06
CA ARG A 76 26.37 -23.39 -0.33
C ARG A 76 25.64 -24.73 -0.54
N ALA A 77 25.74 -25.68 0.39
CA ALA A 77 25.00 -26.95 0.35
C ALA A 77 23.50 -26.70 0.19
N LEU A 78 22.92 -25.86 1.06
CA LEU A 78 21.52 -25.45 0.97
C LEU A 78 21.20 -24.77 -0.37
N PHE A 79 22.09 -23.90 -0.88
CA PHE A 79 21.88 -23.27 -2.18
C PHE A 79 21.82 -24.29 -3.32
N LEU A 80 22.69 -25.30 -3.32
CA LEU A 80 22.66 -26.38 -4.31
C LEU A 80 21.38 -27.21 -4.20
N ALA A 81 20.92 -27.53 -2.97
CA ALA A 81 19.66 -28.20 -2.73
C ALA A 81 18.47 -27.41 -3.29
N VAL A 82 18.40 -26.10 -3.05
CA VAL A 82 17.37 -25.22 -3.61
C VAL A 82 17.43 -25.18 -5.14
N ALA A 83 18.64 -25.10 -5.72
CA ALA A 83 18.82 -25.05 -7.17
C ALA A 83 18.37 -26.35 -7.88
N ARG A 84 18.51 -27.50 -7.21
CA ARG A 84 18.03 -28.82 -7.66
C ARG A 84 16.59 -29.14 -7.26
N ARG A 85 15.97 -28.32 -6.41
CA ARG A 85 14.67 -28.60 -5.77
C ARG A 85 14.68 -29.90 -4.95
N ASP A 86 15.78 -30.19 -4.27
CA ASP A 86 15.83 -31.27 -3.28
C ASP A 86 15.02 -30.87 -2.04
N LEU A 87 13.76 -31.32 -2.00
CA LEU A 87 12.83 -30.95 -0.94
C LEU A 87 13.21 -31.58 0.39
N GLY A 88 13.84 -32.77 0.40
CA GLY A 88 14.27 -33.44 1.62
C GLY A 88 15.34 -32.62 2.34
N ARG A 89 16.39 -32.24 1.61
CA ARG A 89 17.49 -31.41 2.17
C ARG A 89 17.03 -30.02 2.58
N VAL A 90 16.13 -29.40 1.81
CA VAL A 90 15.57 -28.09 2.21
C VAL A 90 14.71 -28.24 3.46
N THR A 91 13.98 -29.36 3.61
CA THR A 91 13.14 -29.65 4.78
C THR A 91 13.98 -29.87 6.04
N GLU A 92 15.04 -30.69 5.96
CA GLU A 92 16.03 -30.87 7.03
C GLU A 92 16.62 -29.53 7.48
N ALA A 93 16.96 -28.66 6.53
CA ALA A 93 17.54 -27.35 6.82
C ALA A 93 16.56 -26.35 7.48
N LEU A 94 15.24 -26.63 7.55
CA LEU A 94 14.28 -25.70 8.16
C LEU A 94 14.45 -25.57 9.68
N THR A 95 14.80 -26.68 10.33
CA THR A 95 15.02 -26.78 11.78
C THR A 95 16.47 -26.46 12.16
N ASP A 96 17.37 -26.35 11.19
CA ASP A 96 18.76 -26.03 11.44
C ASP A 96 18.94 -24.58 11.97
N PRO A 97 19.67 -24.36 13.08
CA PRO A 97 19.87 -23.03 13.66
C PRO A 97 20.57 -22.03 12.74
N LEU A 98 21.50 -22.50 11.89
CA LEU A 98 22.27 -21.68 10.95
C LEU A 98 21.48 -21.44 9.65
N LEU A 99 20.90 -22.49 9.09
CA LEU A 99 20.32 -22.50 7.75
C LEU A 99 18.82 -22.15 7.73
N GLY A 100 18.11 -22.31 8.86
CA GLY A 100 16.65 -22.27 8.94
C GLY A 100 16.01 -21.02 8.34
N ARG A 101 16.60 -19.84 8.54
CA ARG A 101 16.08 -18.59 7.95
C ARG A 101 16.16 -18.58 6.42
N ARG A 102 17.26 -19.10 5.86
CA ARG A 102 17.43 -19.19 4.39
C ARG A 102 16.55 -20.31 3.82
N ALA A 103 16.45 -21.44 4.50
CA ALA A 103 15.58 -22.54 4.13
C ALA A 103 14.11 -22.09 4.09
N ARG A 104 13.61 -21.38 5.12
CA ARG A 104 12.26 -20.76 5.11
C ARG A 104 12.09 -19.76 3.97
N SER A 105 13.12 -18.99 3.62
CA SER A 105 13.04 -18.08 2.47
C SER A 105 12.92 -18.83 1.14
N ALA A 106 13.60 -19.97 0.99
CA ALA A 106 13.48 -20.83 -0.18
C ALA A 106 12.13 -21.56 -0.25
N ALA A 107 11.61 -22.00 0.90
CA ALA A 107 10.32 -22.67 1.06
C ALA A 107 9.10 -21.81 0.66
N LEU A 108 9.29 -20.50 0.42
CA LEU A 108 8.30 -19.64 -0.23
C LEU A 108 7.99 -20.04 -1.68
N ARG A 109 8.96 -20.64 -2.37
CA ARG A 109 8.90 -20.97 -3.80
C ARG A 109 8.93 -22.47 -4.07
N LEU A 110 9.14 -23.29 -3.04
CA LEU A 110 9.24 -24.73 -3.12
C LEU A 110 8.02 -25.39 -2.45
N PRO A 111 7.50 -26.50 -3.01
CA PRO A 111 6.39 -27.26 -2.44
C PRO A 111 6.87 -28.11 -1.25
N ILE A 112 7.39 -27.45 -0.20
CA ILE A 112 7.77 -28.10 1.06
C ILE A 112 6.51 -28.73 1.69
N PRO A 113 6.62 -29.97 2.19
CA PRO A 113 5.49 -30.66 2.82
C PRO A 113 5.00 -29.92 4.07
N GLU A 114 3.69 -29.93 4.28
CA GLU A 114 3.04 -29.16 5.34
C GLU A 114 3.43 -29.63 6.75
N HIS A 115 3.58 -30.94 6.96
CA HIS A 115 4.00 -31.52 8.25
C HIS A 115 5.36 -30.99 8.74
N ALA A 116 6.24 -30.53 7.84
CA ALA A 116 7.53 -29.93 8.22
C ALA A 116 7.40 -28.50 8.74
N LEU A 117 6.31 -27.80 8.42
CA LEU A 117 6.06 -26.41 8.80
C LEU A 117 5.29 -26.30 10.12
N GLU A 118 4.45 -27.28 10.44
CA GLU A 118 3.69 -27.37 11.69
C GLU A 118 4.55 -27.18 12.95
N PRO A 119 5.63 -27.96 13.17
CA PRO A 119 6.45 -27.81 14.38
C PRO A 119 7.14 -26.43 14.45
N LEU A 120 7.44 -25.81 13.29
CA LEU A 120 8.05 -24.48 13.24
C LEU A 120 7.04 -23.38 13.60
N ALA A 121 5.78 -23.55 13.23
CA ALA A 121 4.69 -22.64 13.58
C ALA A 121 4.34 -22.71 15.07
N LEU A 122 4.55 -23.88 15.70
CA LEU A 122 4.32 -24.14 17.12
C LEU A 122 5.59 -24.08 17.98
N SER A 123 6.73 -23.70 17.39
CA SER A 123 8.02 -23.63 18.07
C SER A 123 7.99 -22.62 19.21
N ASP A 124 8.66 -22.89 20.34
CA ASP A 124 8.77 -21.91 21.44
C ASP A 124 9.60 -20.67 21.05
N ILE A 125 10.43 -20.77 20.00
CA ILE A 125 11.23 -19.67 19.46
C ILE A 125 10.34 -18.73 18.65
N ARG A 126 10.01 -17.57 19.22
CA ARG A 126 9.16 -16.53 18.61
C ARG A 126 9.58 -16.14 17.19
N ALA A 127 10.88 -15.96 16.94
CA ALA A 127 11.38 -15.59 15.62
C ALA A 127 11.07 -16.65 14.55
N THR A 128 11.22 -17.94 14.90
CA THR A 128 10.90 -19.07 14.03
C THR A 128 9.42 -19.11 13.69
N ARG A 129 8.54 -18.93 14.69
CA ARG A 129 7.09 -18.86 14.45
C ARG A 129 6.72 -17.72 13.51
N HIS A 130 7.22 -16.52 13.76
CA HIS A 130 6.86 -15.33 12.97
C HIS A 130 7.35 -15.43 11.52
N ASP A 131 8.55 -15.97 11.31
CA ASP A 131 9.04 -16.30 9.97
C ASP A 131 8.14 -17.35 9.28
N THR A 132 7.69 -18.34 10.03
CA THR A 132 6.78 -19.39 9.52
C THR A 132 5.40 -18.83 9.18
N TYR A 133 4.80 -17.97 10.01
CA TYR A 133 3.54 -17.28 9.68
C TYR A 133 3.68 -16.44 8.40
N ARG A 134 4.81 -15.72 8.26
CA ARG A 134 5.12 -14.96 7.05
C ARG A 134 5.24 -15.88 5.83
N LEU A 135 5.87 -17.04 6.00
CA LEU A 135 5.98 -18.07 4.97
C LEU A 135 4.60 -18.58 4.57
N LEU A 136 3.75 -19.02 5.50
CA LEU A 136 2.40 -19.52 5.23
C LEU A 136 1.59 -18.48 4.44
N ARG A 137 1.61 -17.21 4.87
CA ARG A 137 0.95 -16.11 4.17
C ARG A 137 1.46 -15.92 2.74
N ARG A 138 2.78 -15.88 2.54
CA ARG A 138 3.38 -15.58 1.22
C ARG A 138 3.31 -16.76 0.24
N SER A 139 3.35 -17.99 0.76
CA SER A 139 3.18 -19.23 -0.02
C SER A 139 1.71 -19.61 -0.22
N ARG A 140 0.76 -18.85 0.35
CA ARG A 140 -0.69 -19.07 0.26
C ARG A 140 -1.15 -20.44 0.80
N ARG A 141 -0.42 -21.01 1.77
CA ARG A 141 -0.81 -22.23 2.49
C ARG A 141 -1.88 -21.93 3.54
N ARG A 142 -3.07 -21.52 3.06
CA ARG A 142 -4.14 -20.98 3.89
C ARG A 142 -4.81 -22.05 4.76
N THR A 143 -5.03 -23.25 4.21
CA THR A 143 -5.66 -24.37 4.93
C THR A 143 -4.84 -24.77 6.15
N LEU A 144 -3.54 -24.98 5.98
CA LEU A 144 -2.63 -25.26 7.08
C LEU A 144 -2.62 -24.15 8.14
N ALA A 145 -2.60 -22.87 7.71
CA ALA A 145 -2.65 -21.74 8.64
C ALA A 145 -3.95 -21.74 9.48
N ALA A 146 -5.09 -22.08 8.87
CA ALA A 146 -6.37 -22.20 9.58
C ALA A 146 -6.38 -23.37 10.57
N GLN A 147 -5.82 -24.52 10.19
CA GLN A 147 -5.69 -25.70 11.07
C GLN A 147 -4.78 -25.44 12.28
N LEU A 148 -3.71 -24.67 12.09
CA LEU A 148 -2.77 -24.30 13.15
C LEU A 148 -3.30 -23.23 14.11
N LEU A 149 -4.30 -22.44 13.69
CA LEU A 149 -4.77 -21.27 14.43
C LEU A 149 -5.28 -21.60 15.85
N PRO A 150 -6.11 -22.64 16.09
CA PRO A 150 -6.52 -23.03 17.44
C PRO A 150 -5.33 -23.42 18.31
N GLN A 151 -4.40 -24.23 17.78
CA GLN A 151 -3.23 -24.70 18.53
C GLN A 151 -2.29 -23.53 18.91
N VAL A 152 -2.09 -22.56 18.01
CA VAL A 152 -1.32 -21.35 18.30
C VAL A 152 -2.00 -20.48 19.36
N TYR A 153 -3.34 -20.40 19.33
CA TYR A 153 -4.10 -19.68 20.35
C TYR A 153 -3.94 -20.32 21.73
N GLU A 154 -4.11 -21.64 21.82
CA GLU A 154 -3.97 -22.39 23.08
C GLU A 154 -2.55 -22.31 23.64
N ARG A 155 -1.53 -22.51 22.80
CA ARG A 155 -0.13 -22.58 23.26
C ARG A 155 0.53 -21.23 23.48
N HIS A 156 0.19 -20.22 22.66
CA HIS A 156 0.90 -18.94 22.64
C HIS A 156 0.01 -17.71 22.83
N GLY A 157 -1.30 -17.91 23.01
CA GLY A 157 -2.26 -16.88 23.33
C GLY A 157 -2.78 -16.07 22.14
N ALA A 158 -3.76 -15.21 22.44
CA ALA A 158 -4.50 -14.42 21.45
C ALA A 158 -3.62 -13.55 20.56
N GLN A 159 -2.55 -12.97 21.10
CA GLN A 159 -1.69 -12.05 20.35
C GLN A 159 -0.91 -12.75 19.22
N GLU A 160 -0.49 -14.00 19.45
CA GLU A 160 0.22 -14.79 18.43
C GLU A 160 -0.76 -15.35 17.40
N ALA A 161 -1.94 -15.82 17.82
CA ALA A 161 -3.01 -16.22 16.91
C ALA A 161 -3.42 -15.07 15.97
N ALA A 162 -3.54 -13.84 16.51
CA ALA A 162 -3.84 -12.65 15.72
C ALA A 162 -2.79 -12.34 14.64
N ARG A 163 -1.51 -12.69 14.86
CA ARG A 163 -0.45 -12.55 13.85
C ARG A 163 -0.55 -13.60 12.74
N LEU A 164 -1.02 -14.80 13.06
CA LEU A 164 -1.23 -15.89 12.10
C LEU A 164 -2.48 -15.67 11.23
N LEU A 165 -3.50 -14.97 11.73
CA LEU A 165 -4.75 -14.71 10.98
C LEU A 165 -4.53 -14.20 9.55
N GLY A 166 -3.51 -13.36 9.33
CA GLY A 166 -3.21 -12.83 7.99
C GLY A 166 -2.76 -13.88 6.96
N ALA A 167 -2.47 -15.11 7.40
CA ALA A 167 -2.17 -16.25 6.55
C ALA A 167 -3.39 -17.17 6.31
N CYS A 168 -4.48 -17.00 7.05
CA CYS A 168 -5.67 -17.82 6.99
C CYS A 168 -6.61 -17.41 5.81
N PRO A 169 -7.60 -18.24 5.45
CA PRO A 169 -8.73 -17.84 4.62
C PRO A 169 -9.54 -16.70 5.26
N ALA A 170 -10.35 -16.00 4.46
CA ALA A 170 -11.12 -14.85 4.93
C ALA A 170 -12.20 -15.27 5.92
N GLU A 171 -12.81 -16.43 5.70
CA GLU A 171 -13.86 -17.03 6.51
C GLU A 171 -13.34 -17.38 7.91
N THR A 172 -12.12 -17.92 8.00
CA THR A 172 -11.45 -18.17 9.27
C THR A 172 -11.14 -16.86 10.00
N ALA A 173 -10.71 -15.83 9.27
CA ALA A 173 -10.47 -14.52 9.87
C ALA A 173 -11.75 -13.92 10.43
N GLU A 174 -12.87 -13.99 9.72
CA GLU A 174 -14.19 -13.54 10.18
C GLU A 174 -14.62 -14.23 11.48
N ALA A 175 -14.50 -15.56 11.55
CA ALA A 175 -14.88 -16.32 12.74
C ALA A 175 -13.99 -16.03 13.97
N TRP A 176 -12.71 -15.75 13.77
CA TRP A 176 -11.75 -15.59 14.87
C TRP A 176 -11.50 -14.13 15.29
N LEU A 177 -11.68 -13.17 14.40
CA LEU A 177 -11.35 -11.77 14.69
C LEU A 177 -12.11 -11.18 15.90
N PRO A 178 -13.40 -11.48 16.14
CA PRO A 178 -14.11 -11.02 17.34
C PRO A 178 -13.54 -11.59 18.66
N ARG A 179 -12.86 -12.74 18.63
CA ARG A 179 -12.34 -13.45 19.81
C ARG A 179 -10.94 -13.00 20.23
N LEU A 180 -10.29 -12.15 19.43
CA LEU A 180 -8.87 -11.84 19.57
C LEU A 180 -8.65 -10.34 19.79
N ASP A 181 -7.74 -9.99 20.71
CA ASP A 181 -7.22 -8.63 20.77
C ASP A 181 -6.13 -8.44 19.71
N VAL A 182 -6.55 -7.95 18.53
CA VAL A 182 -5.68 -7.90 17.36
C VAL A 182 -4.82 -6.64 17.37
N PRO A 183 -3.47 -6.77 17.32
CA PRO A 183 -2.60 -5.61 17.25
C PRO A 183 -2.78 -4.86 15.93
N PHE A 184 -2.61 -3.54 15.96
CA PHE A 184 -2.80 -2.66 14.80
C PHE A 184 -2.01 -3.10 13.54
N GLY A 185 -0.80 -3.63 13.73
CA GLY A 185 0.00 -4.17 12.63
C GLY A 185 -0.63 -5.39 11.94
N ALA A 186 -1.31 -6.25 12.69
CA ALA A 186 -2.02 -7.40 12.15
C ALA A 186 -3.31 -6.96 11.42
N LEU A 187 -4.06 -6.00 11.97
CA LEU A 187 -5.22 -5.41 11.28
C LEU A 187 -4.85 -4.80 9.92
N ASN A 188 -3.70 -4.12 9.82
CA ASN A 188 -3.19 -3.62 8.53
C ASN A 188 -2.89 -4.73 7.51
N SER A 189 -2.43 -5.89 7.97
CA SER A 189 -2.25 -7.06 7.10
C SER A 189 -3.60 -7.62 6.67
N LEU A 190 -4.51 -7.78 7.62
CA LEU A 190 -5.85 -8.34 7.40
C LEU A 190 -6.71 -7.47 6.49
N ALA A 191 -6.59 -6.15 6.56
CA ALA A 191 -7.30 -5.23 5.65
C ALA A 191 -6.96 -5.48 4.16
N ARG A 192 -5.87 -6.21 3.86
CA ARG A 192 -5.52 -6.62 2.49
C ARG A 192 -5.94 -8.03 2.12
N THR A 193 -6.15 -8.91 3.11
CA THR A 193 -6.39 -10.35 2.89
C THR A 193 -7.82 -10.79 3.24
N ALA A 194 -8.45 -10.12 4.20
CA ALA A 194 -9.81 -10.31 4.67
C ALA A 194 -10.45 -8.93 4.97
N PRO A 195 -10.59 -8.06 3.96
CA PRO A 195 -11.05 -6.69 4.15
C PRO A 195 -12.44 -6.60 4.80
N ARG A 196 -13.38 -7.47 4.42
CA ARG A 196 -14.73 -7.51 4.99
C ARG A 196 -14.74 -7.84 6.48
N ALA A 197 -14.04 -8.90 6.90
CA ALA A 197 -13.91 -9.25 8.32
C ALA A 197 -13.35 -8.08 9.15
N VAL A 198 -12.35 -7.36 8.62
CA VAL A 198 -11.81 -6.17 9.28
C VAL A 198 -12.83 -5.04 9.37
N ALA A 199 -13.60 -4.78 8.31
CA ALA A 199 -14.66 -3.79 8.31
C ALA A 199 -15.72 -4.09 9.36
N GLU A 200 -16.21 -5.33 9.43
CA GLU A 200 -17.21 -5.77 10.41
C GLU A 200 -16.68 -5.66 11.85
N HIS A 201 -15.44 -6.09 12.10
CA HIS A 201 -14.82 -5.95 13.42
C HIS A 201 -14.64 -4.49 13.84
N LEU A 202 -14.20 -3.62 12.92
CA LEU A 202 -14.04 -2.20 13.23
C LEU A 202 -15.39 -1.50 13.45
N ALA A 203 -16.44 -1.89 12.70
CA ALA A 203 -17.79 -1.40 12.88
C ALA A 203 -18.36 -1.81 14.25
N ALA A 204 -18.29 -3.09 14.61
CA ALA A 204 -18.75 -3.57 15.92
C ALA A 204 -18.04 -2.84 17.08
N ARG A 205 -16.70 -2.74 17.02
CA ARG A 205 -15.92 -2.01 18.05
C ARG A 205 -16.20 -0.51 18.07
N ARG A 206 -16.70 0.06 16.98
CA ARG A 206 -17.08 1.47 16.91
C ARG A 206 -18.40 1.71 17.62
N GLU A 207 -19.36 0.82 17.43
CA GLU A 207 -20.71 0.84 18.03
C GLU A 207 -20.65 0.66 19.56
N GLU A 208 -19.76 -0.19 20.06
CA GLU A 208 -19.54 -0.41 21.51
C GLU A 208 -18.98 0.82 22.25
N ARG A 209 -18.47 1.82 21.52
CA ARG A 209 -17.76 2.96 22.14
C ARG A 209 -18.66 4.16 22.36
N ALA A 210 -18.54 4.74 23.54
CA ALA A 210 -19.13 6.05 23.86
C ALA A 210 -18.66 7.15 22.89
N ARG A 211 -19.50 8.17 22.71
CA ARG A 211 -19.23 9.30 21.79
C ARG A 211 -17.91 10.02 22.06
N GLN A 212 -17.41 10.05 23.29
CA GLN A 212 -16.15 10.73 23.63
C GLN A 212 -14.92 9.94 23.14
N ASP A 213 -14.98 8.60 23.17
CA ASP A 213 -13.88 7.73 22.73
C ASP A 213 -13.86 7.48 21.22
N ALA A 214 -14.98 7.76 20.56
CA ALA A 214 -15.15 7.76 19.12
C ALA A 214 -13.99 8.41 18.38
N TYR A 215 -13.65 9.65 18.76
CA TYR A 215 -12.67 10.45 18.03
C TYR A 215 -11.27 9.80 18.05
N ARG A 216 -10.84 9.31 19.21
CA ARG A 216 -9.54 8.64 19.37
C ARG A 216 -9.51 7.33 18.59
N PHE A 217 -10.60 6.57 18.64
CA PHE A 217 -10.76 5.33 17.87
C PHE A 217 -10.66 5.61 16.37
N THR A 218 -11.45 6.57 15.88
CA THR A 218 -11.48 6.94 14.47
C THR A 218 -10.12 7.41 13.98
N ARG A 219 -9.44 8.31 14.71
CA ARG A 219 -8.07 8.74 14.36
C ARG A 219 -7.09 7.56 14.28
N ARG A 220 -7.23 6.57 15.15
CA ARG A 220 -6.33 5.40 15.19
C ARG A 220 -6.60 4.42 14.05
N TYR A 221 -7.85 4.12 13.73
CA TYR A 221 -8.21 3.02 12.83
C TYR A 221 -8.61 3.45 11.40
N ARG A 222 -8.78 4.75 11.15
CA ARG A 222 -9.17 5.29 9.84
C ARG A 222 -8.27 4.81 8.69
N ALA A 223 -6.97 4.70 8.90
CA ALA A 223 -6.05 4.22 7.86
C ALA A 223 -6.31 2.74 7.50
N VAL A 224 -6.57 1.89 8.49
CA VAL A 224 -6.88 0.47 8.28
C VAL A 224 -8.23 0.31 7.58
N ALA A 225 -9.27 0.99 8.08
CA ALA A 225 -10.60 0.99 7.49
C ALA A 225 -10.57 1.45 6.03
N SER A 226 -9.83 2.52 5.74
CA SER A 226 -9.61 3.01 4.38
C SER A 226 -8.94 1.98 3.47
N VAL A 227 -7.95 1.22 3.96
CA VAL A 227 -7.31 0.15 3.18
C VAL A 227 -8.30 -0.98 2.90
N ALA A 228 -9.10 -1.39 3.89
CA ALA A 228 -10.12 -2.42 3.73
C ALA A 228 -11.17 -2.01 2.69
N ALA A 229 -11.75 -0.80 2.84
CA ALA A 229 -12.75 -0.26 1.92
C ALA A 229 -12.24 -0.17 0.47
N GLN A 230 -11.01 0.29 0.25
CA GLN A 230 -10.47 0.39 -1.12
C GLN A 230 -10.25 -0.97 -1.79
N ARG A 231 -10.02 -2.02 -0.99
CA ARG A 231 -9.75 -3.38 -1.46
C ARG A 231 -11.02 -4.15 -1.79
N ASP A 232 -12.12 -3.87 -1.11
CA ASP A 232 -13.38 -4.60 -1.24
C ASP A 232 -14.57 -3.65 -1.05
N ALA A 233 -15.45 -3.60 -2.05
CA ALA A 233 -16.62 -2.72 -2.05
C ALA A 233 -17.64 -3.11 -0.97
N HIS A 234 -17.79 -4.40 -0.65
CA HIS A 234 -18.67 -4.82 0.45
C HIS A 234 -18.12 -4.40 1.81
N ALA A 235 -16.80 -4.44 1.99
CA ALA A 235 -16.15 -3.88 3.19
C ALA A 235 -16.38 -2.36 3.30
N ALA A 236 -16.35 -1.64 2.17
CA ALA A 236 -16.67 -0.22 2.13
C ALA A 236 -18.14 0.05 2.49
N LEU A 237 -19.09 -0.76 2.01
CA LEU A 237 -20.51 -0.66 2.36
C LEU A 237 -20.77 -0.89 3.85
N VAL A 238 -20.20 -1.95 4.44
CA VAL A 238 -20.32 -2.21 5.89
C VAL A 238 -19.84 -1.01 6.70
N LEU A 239 -18.70 -0.43 6.32
CA LEU A 239 -18.17 0.76 6.98
C LEU A 239 -19.04 1.99 6.73
N LEU A 240 -19.60 2.17 5.53
CA LEU A 240 -20.48 3.30 5.23
C LEU A 240 -21.76 3.26 6.08
N GLU A 241 -22.32 2.08 6.26
CA GLU A 241 -23.54 1.87 7.03
C GLU A 241 -23.32 2.03 8.54
N ARG A 242 -22.28 1.38 9.07
CA ARG A 242 -22.15 1.18 10.52
C ARG A 242 -21.07 2.04 11.18
N ALA A 243 -20.09 2.51 10.42
CA ALA A 243 -18.98 3.31 10.94
C ALA A 243 -18.47 4.35 9.92
N PRO A 244 -19.34 5.23 9.39
CA PRO A 244 -19.00 6.13 8.30
C PRO A 244 -17.86 7.10 8.64
N ASP A 245 -17.67 7.41 9.92
CA ASP A 245 -16.57 8.25 10.41
C ASP A 245 -15.18 7.63 10.22
N LEU A 246 -15.10 6.30 10.08
CA LEU A 246 -13.87 5.59 9.74
C LEU A 246 -13.48 5.72 8.27
N LEU A 247 -14.40 6.13 7.39
CA LEU A 247 -14.12 6.25 5.98
C LEU A 247 -13.32 7.51 5.65
N THR A 248 -12.38 7.33 4.73
CA THR A 248 -11.72 8.44 4.03
C THR A 248 -12.46 8.67 2.71
N PRO A 249 -12.27 9.81 2.04
CA PRO A 249 -12.91 10.02 0.74
C PRO A 249 -12.65 8.90 -0.27
N PRO A 250 -11.40 8.37 -0.42
CA PRO A 250 -11.17 7.18 -1.25
C PRO A 250 -11.96 5.93 -0.82
N GLY A 251 -12.25 5.77 0.47
CA GLY A 251 -13.08 4.67 0.99
C GLY A 251 -14.54 4.83 0.59
N VAL A 252 -15.11 6.04 0.68
CA VAL A 252 -16.47 6.33 0.21
C VAL A 252 -16.59 6.08 -1.30
N LEU A 253 -15.61 6.56 -2.09
CA LEU A 253 -15.56 6.30 -3.53
C LEU A 253 -15.46 4.79 -3.86
N ALA A 254 -14.89 3.98 -2.98
CA ALA A 254 -14.82 2.54 -3.16
C ALA A 254 -16.18 1.86 -2.94
N ALA A 255 -17.02 2.37 -2.02
CA ALA A 255 -18.40 1.92 -1.83
C ALA A 255 -19.23 2.16 -3.10
N LEU A 256 -19.03 3.28 -3.80
CA LEU A 256 -19.69 3.62 -5.07
C LEU A 256 -19.36 2.70 -6.26
N ARG A 257 -18.57 1.63 -6.05
CA ARG A 257 -18.52 0.50 -7.00
C ARG A 257 -19.80 -0.33 -6.98
N LEU A 258 -20.59 -0.21 -5.92
CA LEU A 258 -21.91 -0.80 -5.70
C LEU A 258 -22.90 0.35 -5.43
N PRO A 259 -23.28 1.12 -6.47
CA PRO A 259 -23.87 2.43 -6.28
C PRO A 259 -25.33 2.37 -5.79
N ALA A 260 -26.10 1.35 -6.19
CA ALA A 260 -27.48 1.15 -5.73
C ALA A 260 -27.52 0.80 -4.22
N GLU A 261 -26.65 -0.10 -3.79
CA GLU A 261 -26.51 -0.52 -2.39
C GLU A 261 -25.98 0.62 -1.53
N SER A 262 -25.00 1.37 -2.04
CA SER A 262 -24.49 2.58 -1.36
C SER A 262 -25.62 3.60 -1.16
N LEU A 263 -26.45 3.81 -2.18
CA LEU A 263 -27.57 4.73 -2.10
C LEU A 263 -28.64 4.26 -1.11
N ALA A 264 -28.94 2.96 -1.08
CA ALA A 264 -29.85 2.38 -0.10
C ALA A 264 -29.38 2.67 1.34
N VAL A 265 -28.08 2.42 1.63
CA VAL A 265 -27.47 2.75 2.92
C VAL A 265 -27.60 4.25 3.23
N LEU A 266 -27.22 5.12 2.29
CA LEU A 266 -27.27 6.58 2.48
C LEU A 266 -28.69 7.13 2.69
N ARG A 267 -29.71 6.50 2.10
CA ARG A 267 -31.12 6.86 2.31
C ARG A 267 -31.61 6.51 3.71
N THR A 268 -31.13 5.39 4.26
CA THR A 268 -31.46 4.97 5.64
C THR A 268 -30.65 5.68 6.72
N ALA A 269 -29.55 6.33 6.35
CA ALA A 269 -28.69 7.06 7.28
C ALA A 269 -29.46 8.19 7.97
N ARG A 270 -29.42 8.21 9.31
CA ARG A 270 -30.10 9.20 10.14
C ARG A 270 -29.60 10.61 9.78
N PRO A 271 -30.51 11.58 9.58
CA PRO A 271 -30.09 12.95 9.37
C PRO A 271 -29.36 13.49 10.61
N HIS A 272 -28.54 14.51 10.41
CA HIS A 272 -27.91 15.22 11.50
C HIS A 272 -28.96 15.95 12.37
N LEU A 273 -28.56 16.40 13.57
CA LEU A 273 -29.45 17.11 14.50
C LEU A 273 -30.08 18.36 13.87
N ASP A 274 -29.37 18.97 12.91
CA ASP A 274 -29.81 20.14 12.17
C ASP A 274 -30.77 19.80 11.01
N GLY A 275 -31.25 18.55 10.91
CA GLY A 275 -32.13 18.05 9.85
C GLY A 275 -31.43 17.79 8.51
N TRP A 276 -30.17 18.21 8.37
CA TRP A 276 -29.41 18.01 7.14
C TRP A 276 -28.97 16.55 6.97
N PRO A 277 -28.98 16.04 5.72
CA PRO A 277 -28.31 14.81 5.35
C PRO A 277 -26.86 14.75 5.83
N GLU A 278 -26.43 13.60 6.36
CA GLU A 278 -25.02 13.35 6.61
C GLU A 278 -24.26 13.29 5.27
N GLU A 279 -23.11 13.98 5.21
CA GLU A 279 -22.27 14.05 4.02
C GLU A 279 -21.07 13.12 4.12
N HIS A 280 -20.85 12.33 3.08
CA HIS A 280 -19.75 11.38 2.95
C HIS A 280 -18.88 11.81 1.78
N PRO A 281 -17.87 12.68 2.00
CA PRO A 281 -17.17 13.29 0.89
C PRO A 281 -16.35 12.27 0.08
N ILE A 282 -16.30 12.43 -1.24
CA ILE A 282 -15.45 11.63 -2.16
C ILE A 282 -14.21 12.44 -2.59
N PRO A 283 -13.14 11.83 -3.13
CA PRO A 283 -11.98 12.60 -3.57
C PRO A 283 -12.37 13.61 -4.65
N ALA A 284 -11.80 14.81 -4.61
CA ALA A 284 -11.94 15.75 -5.72
C ALA A 284 -11.27 15.19 -6.97
N GLY A 285 -11.82 15.55 -8.14
CA GLY A 285 -11.29 15.13 -9.43
C GLY A 285 -12.26 14.27 -10.23
N PRO A 286 -11.85 13.85 -11.43
CA PRO A 286 -12.66 12.97 -12.25
C PRO A 286 -12.83 11.60 -11.59
N LEU A 287 -14.04 11.03 -11.71
CA LEU A 287 -14.31 9.67 -11.29
C LEU A 287 -13.53 8.67 -12.18
N PRO A 288 -13.05 7.55 -11.64
CA PRO A 288 -12.46 6.50 -12.47
C PRO A 288 -13.52 5.94 -13.44
N SER A 289 -13.10 5.53 -14.63
CA SER A 289 -13.99 5.16 -15.73
C SER A 289 -14.97 4.04 -15.39
N SER A 290 -14.54 3.05 -14.60
CA SER A 290 -15.40 1.96 -14.13
C SER A 290 -16.56 2.44 -13.26
N GLN A 291 -16.28 3.32 -12.29
CA GLN A 291 -17.30 3.89 -11.42
C GLN A 291 -18.22 4.81 -12.21
N ARG A 292 -17.66 5.61 -13.13
CA ARG A 292 -18.46 6.47 -14.00
C ARG A 292 -19.47 5.67 -14.82
N ARG A 293 -19.08 4.53 -15.39
CA ARG A 293 -19.99 3.64 -16.14
C ARG A 293 -21.09 3.11 -15.22
N ALA A 294 -20.72 2.54 -14.07
CA ALA A 294 -21.71 2.00 -13.12
C ALA A 294 -22.70 3.06 -12.61
N LEU A 295 -22.23 4.29 -12.38
CA LEU A 295 -23.09 5.40 -11.96
C LEU A 295 -23.98 5.90 -13.10
N ALA A 296 -23.49 5.92 -14.34
CA ALA A 296 -24.27 6.36 -15.50
C ALA A 296 -25.46 5.45 -15.84
N GLU A 297 -25.51 4.24 -15.29
CA GLU A 297 -26.64 3.30 -15.42
C GLU A 297 -27.75 3.59 -14.40
N LEU A 298 -27.50 4.45 -13.41
CA LEU A 298 -28.52 4.83 -12.43
C LEU A 298 -29.51 5.86 -12.98
N PRO A 299 -30.76 5.84 -12.50
CA PRO A 299 -31.70 6.93 -12.72
C PRO A 299 -31.17 8.29 -12.24
N VAL A 300 -31.65 9.36 -12.85
CA VAL A 300 -31.20 10.73 -12.54
C VAL A 300 -31.49 11.09 -11.09
N GLU A 301 -32.65 10.68 -10.56
CA GLU A 301 -33.06 10.87 -9.17
C GLU A 301 -32.10 10.21 -8.17
N ASP A 302 -31.56 9.04 -8.52
CA ASP A 302 -30.60 8.31 -7.70
C ASP A 302 -29.23 8.99 -7.75
N LEU A 303 -28.83 9.50 -8.93
CA LEU A 303 -27.61 10.31 -9.08
C LEU A 303 -27.69 11.63 -8.33
N VAL A 304 -28.85 12.29 -8.30
CA VAL A 304 -29.08 13.51 -7.51
C VAL A 304 -28.89 13.21 -6.02
N ALA A 305 -29.55 12.16 -5.51
CA ALA A 305 -29.41 11.76 -4.12
C ALA A 305 -27.96 11.40 -3.74
N LEU A 306 -27.23 10.71 -4.61
CA LEU A 306 -25.80 10.45 -4.43
C LEU A 306 -24.98 11.74 -4.44
N ALA A 307 -25.21 12.65 -5.37
CA ALA A 307 -24.48 13.91 -5.46
C ALA A 307 -24.71 14.81 -4.24
N GLU A 308 -25.91 14.77 -3.64
CA GLU A 308 -26.27 15.48 -2.41
C GLU A 308 -25.61 14.88 -1.16
N ARG A 309 -25.50 13.55 -1.09
CA ARG A 309 -24.90 12.84 0.06
C ARG A 309 -23.38 12.71 -0.02
N CYS A 310 -22.81 12.70 -1.22
CA CYS A 310 -21.40 12.42 -1.46
C CYS A 310 -20.67 13.59 -2.16
N PRO A 311 -20.56 14.77 -1.55
CA PRO A 311 -19.88 15.92 -2.18
C PRO A 311 -18.40 15.63 -2.46
N SER A 312 -17.82 16.24 -3.49
CA SER A 312 -16.36 16.24 -3.63
C SER A 312 -15.70 16.92 -2.43
N SER A 313 -14.72 16.24 -1.83
CA SER A 313 -13.89 16.76 -0.77
C SER A 313 -13.13 17.98 -1.30
N ALA A 314 -13.24 19.12 -0.62
CA ALA A 314 -12.35 20.23 -0.93
C ALA A 314 -10.90 19.76 -0.73
N SER A 315 -10.07 19.78 -1.77
CA SER A 315 -8.65 19.48 -1.61
C SER A 315 -8.07 20.44 -0.56
N ARG A 316 -7.74 19.88 0.60
CA ARG A 316 -7.09 20.59 1.71
C ARG A 316 -5.59 20.65 1.50
N ASP A 317 -5.07 20.27 0.33
CA ASP A 317 -3.66 20.41 0.06
C ASP A 317 -3.27 21.86 0.36
N ARG A 318 -2.25 22.04 1.19
CA ARG A 318 -1.71 23.35 1.57
C ARG A 318 -0.45 23.66 0.78
N THR A 319 -0.10 22.81 -0.17
CA THR A 319 1.08 22.99 -1.00
C THR A 319 0.92 24.24 -1.86
N PRO A 320 1.89 25.18 -1.80
CA PRO A 320 1.97 26.28 -2.74
C PRO A 320 2.26 25.71 -4.13
N GLY A 321 1.41 26.05 -5.10
CA GLY A 321 1.52 25.55 -6.47
C GLY A 321 0.25 25.84 -7.27
N ARG A 322 0.38 25.90 -8.60
CA ARG A 322 -0.75 26.01 -9.52
C ARG A 322 -1.68 24.81 -9.29
N ARG A 323 -2.95 25.09 -8.99
CA ARG A 323 -3.98 24.06 -8.81
C ARG A 323 -4.91 24.08 -9.99
N GLU A 324 -4.99 22.96 -10.68
CA GLU A 324 -6.07 22.74 -11.63
C GLU A 324 -7.33 22.39 -10.84
N VAL A 325 -8.37 23.21 -10.98
CA VAL A 325 -9.67 22.94 -10.37
C VAL A 325 -10.40 21.97 -11.29
N SER A 326 -10.40 20.69 -10.91
CA SER A 326 -11.23 19.69 -11.59
C SER A 326 -12.69 19.84 -11.17
N PRO A 327 -13.65 19.68 -12.10
CA PRO A 327 -15.06 19.67 -11.75
C PRO A 327 -15.41 18.47 -10.85
N ASP A 328 -16.44 18.64 -10.02
CA ASP A 328 -17.02 17.56 -9.23
C ASP A 328 -17.50 16.43 -10.15
N GLY A 329 -16.95 15.23 -9.93
CA GLY A 329 -17.16 14.09 -10.81
C GLY A 329 -18.59 13.53 -10.77
N LEU A 330 -19.31 13.63 -9.65
CA LEU A 330 -20.71 13.19 -9.55
C LEU A 330 -21.64 14.22 -10.18
N LEU A 331 -21.42 15.51 -9.90
CA LEU A 331 -22.21 16.56 -10.55
C LEU A 331 -22.07 16.51 -12.07
N ARG A 332 -20.89 16.17 -12.60
CA ARG A 332 -20.69 16.05 -14.06
C ARG A 332 -21.54 14.96 -14.74
N LEU A 333 -22.12 14.02 -13.99
CA LEU A 333 -23.04 13.00 -14.52
C LEU A 333 -24.50 13.46 -14.59
N LEU A 334 -24.82 14.57 -13.93
CA LEU A 334 -26.18 15.11 -13.89
C LEU A 334 -26.46 16.05 -15.07
N PRO A 335 -27.73 16.17 -15.49
CA PRO A 335 -28.11 17.20 -16.44
C PRO A 335 -27.94 18.61 -15.83
N PRO A 336 -27.79 19.67 -16.67
CA PRO A 336 -27.39 20.99 -16.19
C PRO A 336 -28.30 21.61 -15.13
N ALA A 337 -29.62 21.42 -15.22
CA ALA A 337 -30.59 22.00 -14.31
C ALA A 337 -30.45 21.44 -12.87
N GLU A 338 -30.25 20.15 -12.75
CA GLU A 338 -30.07 19.41 -11.50
C GLU A 338 -28.72 19.77 -10.87
N ARG A 339 -27.66 19.86 -11.68
CA ARG A 339 -26.35 20.37 -11.22
C ARG A 339 -26.50 21.74 -10.58
N ARG A 340 -27.18 22.66 -11.27
CA ARG A 340 -27.42 24.02 -10.80
C ARG A 340 -28.20 24.03 -9.49
N SER A 341 -29.31 23.29 -9.42
CA SER A 341 -30.15 23.19 -8.23
C SER A 341 -29.38 22.70 -7.00
N ILE A 342 -28.56 21.65 -7.14
CA ILE A 342 -27.72 21.13 -6.03
C ILE A 342 -26.67 22.16 -5.59
N VAL A 343 -26.05 22.87 -6.54
CA VAL A 343 -25.04 23.88 -6.19
C VAL A 343 -25.70 25.10 -5.54
N GLU A 344 -26.84 25.55 -6.03
CA GLU A 344 -27.66 26.63 -5.44
C GLU A 344 -28.09 26.28 -4.00
N SER A 345 -28.67 25.11 -3.77
CA SER A 345 -29.11 24.69 -2.43
C SER A 345 -27.96 24.65 -1.42
N ARG A 346 -26.77 24.17 -1.82
CA ARG A 346 -25.57 24.11 -0.98
C ARG A 346 -24.94 25.47 -0.72
N THR A 347 -24.97 26.37 -1.71
CA THR A 347 -24.34 27.69 -1.60
C THR A 347 -25.21 28.68 -0.84
N VAL A 348 -26.52 28.67 -1.09
CA VAL A 348 -27.50 29.56 -0.44
C VAL A 348 -27.90 29.01 0.91
N GLY A 349 -28.36 27.75 0.98
CA GLY A 349 -28.99 27.17 2.17
C GLY A 349 -28.08 27.04 3.39
N ARG A 350 -26.76 26.98 3.19
CA ARG A 350 -25.80 26.86 4.31
C ARG A 350 -25.21 28.18 4.79
N GLY A 351 -25.49 29.31 4.14
CA GLY A 351 -24.78 30.57 4.40
C GLY A 351 -23.25 30.45 4.26
N ARG A 352 -22.76 29.37 3.62
CA ARG A 352 -21.36 28.96 3.52
C ARG A 352 -20.81 29.23 2.12
N THR A 353 -21.13 30.37 1.51
CA THR A 353 -20.50 30.80 0.26
C THR A 353 -18.96 30.86 0.40
N ARG A 354 -18.44 31.17 1.60
CA ARG A 354 -17.00 31.11 1.93
C ARG A 354 -16.41 29.68 1.87
N GLY A 355 -17.26 28.66 1.97
CA GLY A 355 -16.91 27.24 1.95
C GLY A 355 -17.21 26.54 0.62
N ALA A 356 -17.84 27.21 -0.35
CA ALA A 356 -18.18 26.62 -1.64
C ALA A 356 -16.93 25.96 -2.26
N ALA A 357 -17.02 24.65 -2.49
CA ALA A 357 -15.94 23.92 -3.11
C ALA A 357 -15.83 24.39 -4.57
N LEU A 358 -14.66 24.88 -4.97
CA LEU A 358 -14.43 25.33 -6.35
C LEU A 358 -14.73 24.23 -7.37
N THR A 359 -14.60 22.97 -6.96
CA THR A 359 -14.96 21.78 -7.74
C THR A 359 -16.45 21.74 -8.10
N MET A 360 -17.34 22.17 -7.18
CA MET A 360 -18.79 22.23 -7.45
C MET A 360 -19.12 23.33 -8.45
N LEU A 361 -18.55 24.53 -8.26
CA LEU A 361 -18.73 25.64 -9.20
C LEU A 361 -18.18 25.28 -10.57
N ALA A 362 -17.01 24.65 -10.64
CA ALA A 362 -16.41 24.18 -11.89
C ALA A 362 -17.25 23.10 -12.59
N ALA A 363 -18.20 22.46 -11.92
CA ALA A 363 -19.14 21.54 -12.55
C ALA A 363 -20.28 22.24 -13.31
N LEU A 364 -20.53 23.52 -13.03
CA LEU A 364 -21.56 24.33 -13.69
C LEU A 364 -21.06 24.93 -15.02
N ASP A 365 -22.03 25.29 -15.86
CA ASP A 365 -21.75 26.03 -17.08
C ASP A 365 -21.27 27.47 -16.77
N PRO A 366 -20.43 28.08 -17.64
CA PRO A 366 -19.89 29.42 -17.42
C PRO A 366 -20.92 30.49 -17.00
N ALA A 367 -22.09 30.51 -17.65
CA ALA A 367 -23.14 31.48 -17.38
C ALA A 367 -23.78 31.28 -16.00
N ASP A 368 -24.06 30.03 -15.63
CA ASP A 368 -24.65 29.71 -14.32
C ASP A 368 -23.72 30.07 -13.17
N ARG A 369 -22.41 29.91 -13.35
CA ARG A 369 -21.41 30.35 -12.36
C ARG A 369 -21.47 31.86 -12.13
N VAL A 370 -21.59 32.65 -13.21
CA VAL A 370 -21.68 34.11 -13.12
C VAL A 370 -22.98 34.49 -12.40
N ASN A 371 -24.12 33.95 -12.84
CA ASN A 371 -25.43 34.26 -12.27
C ASN A 371 -25.51 33.90 -10.78
N LEU A 372 -24.94 32.77 -10.39
CA LEU A 372 -24.94 32.32 -9.00
C LEU A 372 -24.06 33.20 -8.10
N LEU A 373 -22.91 33.64 -8.60
CA LEU A 373 -21.91 34.37 -7.79
C LEU A 373 -22.10 35.89 -7.81
N ALA A 374 -22.70 36.46 -8.85
CA ALA A 374 -22.84 37.92 -9.01
C ALA A 374 -23.50 38.60 -7.79
N PRO A 375 -24.67 38.14 -7.29
CA PRO A 375 -25.32 38.79 -6.13
C PRO A 375 -24.46 38.74 -4.86
N TRP A 376 -23.58 37.74 -4.73
CA TRP A 376 -22.68 37.64 -3.59
C TRP A 376 -21.48 38.58 -3.73
N LEU A 377 -20.89 38.65 -4.92
CA LEU A 377 -19.75 39.51 -5.23
C LEU A 377 -20.11 41.00 -5.11
N GLU A 378 -21.29 41.39 -5.59
CA GLU A 378 -21.83 42.75 -5.45
C GLU A 378 -21.98 43.15 -3.97
N ARG A 379 -22.56 42.27 -3.14
CA ARG A 379 -22.72 42.50 -1.69
C ARG A 379 -21.40 42.58 -0.94
N HIS A 380 -20.36 41.87 -1.39
CA HIS A 380 -19.08 41.75 -0.69
C HIS A 380 -17.95 42.49 -1.41
N GLY A 381 -18.25 43.58 -2.14
CA GLY A 381 -17.37 44.31 -3.06
C GLY A 381 -16.00 44.79 -2.53
N ARG A 382 -15.64 44.47 -1.28
CA ARG A 382 -14.27 44.59 -0.79
C ARG A 382 -13.42 43.38 -1.24
N PRO A 383 -12.23 43.60 -1.82
CA PRO A 383 -11.33 42.53 -2.17
C PRO A 383 -10.98 41.69 -0.95
N SER A 384 -11.35 40.41 -0.96
CA SER A 384 -11.08 39.45 0.11
C SER A 384 -10.53 38.15 -0.47
N TRP A 385 -9.92 37.32 0.37
CA TRP A 385 -9.41 36.02 -0.07
C TRP A 385 -10.55 35.13 -0.61
N SER A 386 -11.75 35.29 -0.05
CA SER A 386 -12.95 34.60 -0.53
C SER A 386 -13.36 35.08 -1.92
N THR A 387 -13.31 36.39 -2.16
CA THR A 387 -13.60 37.01 -3.47
C THR A 387 -12.62 36.52 -4.53
N ALA A 388 -11.31 36.56 -4.25
CA ALA A 388 -10.29 36.04 -5.16
C ALA A 388 -10.45 34.54 -5.44
N ARG A 389 -10.76 33.76 -4.40
CA ARG A 389 -11.02 32.33 -4.56
C ARG A 389 -12.22 32.06 -5.46
N LEU A 390 -13.34 32.77 -5.28
CA LEU A 390 -14.53 32.62 -6.12
C LEU A 390 -14.32 33.15 -7.54
N ALA A 391 -13.57 34.23 -7.71
CA ALA A 391 -13.19 34.75 -9.03
C ALA A 391 -12.41 33.71 -9.86
N ALA A 392 -11.62 32.85 -9.23
CA ALA A 392 -10.94 31.74 -9.91
C ALA A 392 -11.89 30.68 -10.47
N ALA A 393 -13.15 30.65 -10.06
CA ALA A 393 -14.17 29.78 -10.65
C ALA A 393 -14.96 30.47 -11.78
N LEU A 394 -14.86 31.78 -11.97
CA LEU A 394 -15.56 32.50 -13.03
C LEU A 394 -14.88 32.32 -14.40
N PRO A 395 -15.58 32.60 -15.51
CA PRO A 395 -14.92 32.74 -16.80
C PRO A 395 -13.92 33.91 -16.74
N LEU A 396 -12.84 33.81 -17.53
CA LEU A 396 -11.68 34.71 -17.42
C LEU A 396 -12.07 36.20 -17.49
N ALA A 397 -12.96 36.56 -18.41
CA ALA A 397 -13.41 37.94 -18.60
C ALA A 397 -14.08 38.55 -17.36
N GLN A 398 -14.78 37.76 -16.55
CA GLN A 398 -15.44 38.21 -15.32
C GLN A 398 -14.55 38.05 -14.09
N GLY A 399 -13.68 37.03 -14.06
CA GLY A 399 -12.80 36.75 -12.92
C GLY A 399 -11.58 37.66 -12.84
N GLU A 400 -10.99 38.00 -13.99
CA GLU A 400 -9.74 38.77 -14.05
C GLU A 400 -9.82 40.16 -13.40
N PRO A 401 -10.85 41.00 -13.65
CA PRO A 401 -10.97 42.30 -12.99
C PRO A 401 -11.02 42.19 -11.45
N LEU A 402 -11.66 41.14 -10.94
CA LEU A 402 -11.77 40.88 -9.50
C LEU A 402 -10.43 40.45 -8.88
N LEU A 403 -9.58 39.77 -9.65
CA LEU A 403 -8.25 39.34 -9.23
C LEU A 403 -7.23 40.50 -9.28
N HIS A 404 -7.31 41.39 -10.26
CA HIS A 404 -6.46 42.60 -10.31
C HIS A 404 -6.87 43.65 -9.27
N GLY A 405 -8.17 43.73 -8.94
CA GLY A 405 -8.68 44.61 -7.89
C GLY A 405 -8.28 44.19 -6.46
N THR A 406 -7.94 42.91 -6.26
CA THR A 406 -7.28 42.47 -5.02
C THR A 406 -5.86 43.03 -4.97
N ARG A 407 -5.64 44.09 -4.18
CA ARG A 407 -4.29 44.55 -3.80
C ARG A 407 -3.43 43.33 -3.45
N PRO A 408 -2.17 43.26 -3.90
CA PRO A 408 -1.30 42.15 -3.58
C PRO A 408 -1.34 41.95 -2.08
N TRP A 409 -1.80 40.77 -1.65
CA TRP A 409 -1.81 40.41 -0.24
C TRP A 409 -0.40 40.66 0.27
N PRO A 410 -0.21 41.36 1.40
CA PRO A 410 1.10 41.42 2.02
C PRO A 410 1.53 39.97 2.12
N ALA A 411 2.56 39.60 1.34
CA ALA A 411 3.10 38.27 1.36
C ALA A 411 3.27 37.95 2.84
N TYR A 412 2.67 36.86 3.33
CA TYR A 412 2.85 36.42 4.70
C TYR A 412 4.36 36.36 4.95
N ALA A 413 4.91 37.43 5.51
CA ALA A 413 6.34 37.73 5.59
C ALA A 413 6.94 37.00 6.78
N GLY A 414 6.66 35.69 6.85
CA GLY A 414 7.11 34.78 7.89
C GLY A 414 7.51 33.40 7.38
N VAL A 415 7.47 33.17 6.07
CA VAL A 415 8.15 32.03 5.45
C VAL A 415 9.20 32.60 4.52
N THR A 416 10.41 32.73 5.05
CA THR A 416 11.62 33.15 4.34
C THR A 416 11.78 32.33 3.07
N THR A 417 11.42 32.91 1.93
CA THR A 417 11.98 32.54 0.64
C THR A 417 13.47 32.85 0.69
N GLN A 418 14.26 31.85 1.07
CA GLN A 418 15.69 31.84 0.86
C GLN A 418 15.92 31.93 -0.65
N ARG A 419 16.20 33.16 -1.09
CA ARG A 419 16.53 33.52 -2.46
C ARG A 419 17.92 32.95 -2.73
N THR A 420 17.99 31.74 -3.29
CA THR A 420 19.25 31.18 -3.79
C THR A 420 19.69 31.97 -5.01
N GLY A 421 20.46 33.03 -4.77
CA GLY A 421 21.42 33.56 -5.73
C GLY A 421 22.59 32.58 -5.84
N GLY A 422 22.95 32.21 -7.06
CA GLY A 422 24.06 31.31 -7.32
C GLY A 422 25.41 31.94 -6.96
N ASN A 423 26.28 31.11 -6.40
CA ASN A 423 27.68 31.00 -6.82
C ASN A 423 28.28 29.69 -6.26
N GLY A 424 28.83 28.87 -7.16
CA GLY A 424 29.91 27.91 -6.91
C GLY A 424 29.65 26.72 -5.98
N CYS A 425 29.39 25.54 -6.56
CA CYS A 425 30.30 24.40 -6.38
C CYS A 425 29.90 23.19 -7.23
N SER A 426 30.84 22.82 -8.08
CA SER A 426 30.94 21.57 -8.83
C SER A 426 31.11 20.37 -7.88
N ARG A 427 30.11 19.49 -7.82
CA ARG A 427 30.23 18.02 -7.65
C ARG A 427 28.86 17.41 -7.35
N CYS A 428 28.27 16.77 -8.37
CA CYS A 428 27.50 15.51 -8.28
C CYS A 428 26.62 15.35 -9.53
N ALA A 429 27.25 15.02 -10.66
CA ALA A 429 26.55 14.52 -11.83
C ALA A 429 26.95 13.06 -12.07
N ARG A 430 26.22 12.11 -11.48
CA ARG A 430 26.12 10.75 -12.01
C ARG A 430 24.84 10.08 -11.53
N ARG A 431 24.13 9.50 -12.51
CA ARG A 431 22.95 8.62 -12.42
C ARG A 431 21.60 9.31 -12.20
N ARG A 432 20.90 9.56 -13.32
CA ARG A 432 19.63 8.89 -13.67
C ARG A 432 19.14 9.42 -15.03
N ARG A 433 19.39 8.66 -16.09
CA ARG A 433 18.57 8.63 -17.31
C ARG A 433 18.12 7.18 -17.52
N ASN A 434 16.95 7.07 -18.14
CA ASN A 434 16.13 5.91 -18.53
C ASN A 434 14.76 6.07 -17.84
N GLY A 435 13.75 6.66 -18.46
CA GLY A 435 13.33 6.53 -19.86
C GLY A 435 12.35 5.36 -19.92
N PHE A 436 11.05 5.65 -19.83
CA PHE A 436 9.99 4.66 -19.96
C PHE A 436 8.89 5.27 -20.82
N SER A 437 8.68 4.68 -21.99
CA SER A 437 7.46 4.80 -22.80
C SER A 437 6.95 3.38 -23.09
N PRO A 438 5.63 3.21 -23.33
CA PRO A 438 4.95 1.93 -23.17
C PRO A 438 4.90 1.10 -24.46
N TRP A 439 4.68 -0.22 -24.34
CA TRP A 439 3.64 -1.02 -25.02
C TRP A 439 3.92 -2.54 -24.94
N SER A 440 2.82 -3.27 -24.73
CA SER A 440 2.52 -4.65 -25.15
C SER A 440 2.97 -5.89 -24.34
N THR A 441 1.97 -6.76 -24.25
CA THR A 441 1.78 -8.11 -23.68
C THR A 441 2.75 -9.20 -24.16
N ARG A 442 3.42 -9.89 -23.20
CA ARG A 442 3.63 -11.36 -23.07
C ARG A 442 4.50 -11.67 -21.83
N PRO A 443 4.43 -12.88 -21.25
CA PRO A 443 4.85 -13.11 -19.86
C PRO A 443 6.37 -13.36 -19.78
N ARG A 444 7.06 -12.59 -18.93
CA ARG A 444 8.45 -12.86 -18.52
C ARG A 444 8.52 -13.26 -17.05
N MET A 445 9.06 -14.46 -16.83
CA MET A 445 9.65 -14.88 -15.56
C MET A 445 10.61 -13.81 -15.06
N SER A 446 10.29 -13.23 -13.90
CA SER A 446 11.08 -12.18 -13.28
C SER A 446 12.12 -12.77 -12.34
N ALA A 447 13.40 -12.65 -12.71
CA ALA A 447 14.52 -12.79 -11.79
C ALA A 447 14.56 -11.56 -10.89
N VAL A 448 14.35 -11.74 -9.58
CA VAL A 448 14.48 -10.68 -8.57
C VAL A 448 15.71 -11.00 -7.70
N PRO A 449 16.64 -10.06 -7.51
CA PRO A 449 17.84 -10.29 -6.72
C PRO A 449 17.50 -10.37 -5.23
N LEU A 450 18.15 -11.32 -4.54
CA LEU A 450 18.19 -11.41 -3.09
C LEU A 450 19.20 -10.38 -2.57
N CYS A 451 18.72 -9.22 -2.10
CA CYS A 451 19.52 -8.32 -1.27
C CYS A 451 19.14 -8.53 0.20
N GLY A 452 20.11 -8.94 1.01
CA GLY A 452 20.08 -8.82 2.48
C GLY A 452 21.24 -7.90 2.93
N PRO A 453 21.13 -7.23 4.09
CA PRO A 453 22.18 -6.34 4.57
C PRO A 453 23.15 -7.08 5.50
N LEU A 454 24.44 -6.75 5.40
CA LEU A 454 25.45 -6.93 6.45
C LEU A 454 26.28 -5.65 6.52
N CYS A 455 26.26 -5.01 7.69
CA CYS A 455 27.42 -4.50 8.42
C CYS A 455 26.92 -3.68 9.62
N SER A 456 27.17 -4.20 10.82
CA SER A 456 27.09 -3.48 12.09
C SER A 456 28.40 -3.77 12.80
N PRO A 457 29.19 -2.77 13.23
CA PRO A 457 30.38 -3.02 14.04
C PRO A 457 30.02 -3.03 15.53
N ARG A 458 30.73 -3.91 16.27
CA ARG A 458 30.78 -3.97 17.74
C ARG A 458 31.86 -3.03 18.29
N HIS A 459 31.67 -2.69 19.58
CA HIS A 459 32.56 -2.18 20.64
C HIS A 459 32.08 -0.82 21.18
N GLY A 460 31.95 -0.58 22.48
CA GLY A 460 32.32 -1.35 23.66
C GLY A 460 31.61 -0.86 24.92
N HIS A 461 31.87 -1.57 26.01
CA HIS A 461 31.37 -1.32 27.36
C HIS A 461 31.76 0.07 27.92
N CYS A 462 30.82 0.72 28.61
CA CYS A 462 31.10 1.49 29.81
C CYS A 462 29.97 1.24 30.82
N ALA A 463 30.33 0.64 31.95
CA ALA A 463 29.49 0.52 33.13
C ALA A 463 29.37 1.91 33.80
N ALA A 464 28.16 2.31 34.16
CA ALA A 464 27.92 3.43 35.05
C ALA A 464 26.95 2.98 36.14
N THR A 465 27.53 2.56 37.25
CA THR A 465 26.92 2.29 38.54
C THR A 465 26.31 3.60 39.05
N LYS A 466 24.97 3.66 39.20
CA LYS A 466 24.31 4.74 39.94
C LYS A 466 24.19 4.32 41.41
N LEU A 467 25.03 4.94 42.24
CA LEU A 467 24.83 5.02 43.69
C LEU A 467 23.67 5.99 43.99
N PRO A 468 22.86 5.74 45.04
CA PRO A 468 21.91 6.72 45.56
C PRO A 468 22.61 7.72 46.48
N LEU A 469 22.28 9.01 46.35
CA LEU A 469 22.62 10.06 47.31
C LEU A 469 21.53 10.12 48.41
N PRO A 470 21.91 10.46 49.66
CA PRO A 470 21.00 10.45 50.80
C PRO A 470 20.19 11.74 50.94
N ASP A 471 19.02 11.58 51.56
CA ASP A 471 18.20 12.64 52.11
C ASP A 471 18.97 13.48 53.14
N CYS A 472 18.92 14.80 52.99
CA CYS A 472 19.18 15.75 54.06
C CYS A 472 18.02 16.77 54.08
N SER A 473 17.25 16.68 55.15
CA SER A 473 16.27 17.64 55.65
C SER A 473 16.88 19.00 55.98
N ARG A 474 16.26 20.08 55.47
CA ARG A 474 15.69 21.21 56.23
C ARG A 474 14.92 22.14 55.31
#